data_AF-A0A923IVF7-F1
#
_entry.id   AF-A0A923IVF7-F1
#
_cell.length_a   1.000
_cell.length_b   1.000
_cell.length_c   1.000
_cell.angle_alpha   90.00
_cell.angle_beta   90.00
_cell.angle_gamma   90.00
#
_symmetry.space_group_name_H-M   'P 1'
#
loop_
_entity.id
_entity.type
_entity.pdbx_description
1 polymer ?
#
loop_
_entity_poly.entity_id
_entity_poly.type
_entity_poly.pdbx_seq_one_letter_code
_entity_poly.pdbx_strand_id
1 'polypeptide(L)'
;MSKKKTSEDELLKHNLIIRVNDSLHQKLNKLLAESDCQSIAEVARKILTSQKINCFYKDSSMNAPMEEMALIRKELKAIGVNINQQTRYFNACKTDAEKKFHSDQTLVLFTKVEGKVERLFELISKLAERWLQK
;
A
#
# COMPACT_ATOMS: atom_id res chain seq x y z
N MET A 1 17.16 -19.46 -25.43
CA MET A 1 16.03 -18.54 -25.70
C MET A 1 15.95 -18.30 -27.20
N SER A 2 15.02 -18.98 -27.88
CA SER A 2 14.86 -18.89 -29.33
C SER A 2 14.28 -17.52 -29.70
N LYS A 3 15.01 -16.69 -30.45
CA LYS A 3 14.47 -15.42 -30.99
C LYS A 3 13.32 -15.79 -31.92
N LYS A 4 12.08 -15.43 -31.55
CA LYS A 4 10.93 -15.47 -32.47
C LYS A 4 11.33 -14.73 -33.74
N LYS A 5 11.12 -15.38 -34.88
CA LYS A 5 11.37 -14.84 -36.22
C LYS A 5 10.37 -13.70 -36.43
N THR A 6 10.74 -12.47 -36.08
CA THR A 6 9.94 -11.27 -36.34
C THR A 6 9.77 -11.17 -37.86
N SER A 7 8.54 -10.93 -38.33
CA SER A 7 8.24 -10.80 -39.76
C SER A 7 9.06 -9.67 -40.40
N GLU A 8 9.46 -9.81 -41.67
CA GLU A 8 10.31 -8.81 -42.35
C GLU A 8 9.69 -7.40 -42.40
N ASP A 9 8.37 -7.32 -42.25
CA ASP A 9 7.59 -6.08 -42.22
C ASP A 9 7.62 -5.36 -40.85
N GLU A 10 7.90 -6.09 -39.77
CA GLU A 10 8.00 -5.53 -38.41
C GLU A 10 9.41 -5.04 -38.07
N LEU A 11 10.39 -5.25 -38.96
CA LEU A 11 11.75 -4.78 -38.78
C LEU A 11 11.84 -3.25 -38.91
N LEU A 12 12.46 -2.63 -37.90
CA LEU A 12 12.71 -1.19 -37.85
C LEU A 12 13.84 -0.81 -38.81
N LYS A 13 13.50 -0.54 -40.08
CA LYS A 13 14.48 -0.27 -41.15
C LYS A 13 14.90 1.19 -41.29
N HIS A 14 14.10 2.14 -40.84
CA HIS A 14 14.31 3.57 -41.05
C HIS A 14 14.42 4.34 -39.74
N ASN A 15 15.36 5.29 -39.69
CA ASN A 15 15.52 6.19 -38.55
C ASN A 15 14.66 7.45 -38.72
N LEU A 16 14.06 7.92 -37.63
CA LEU A 16 13.20 9.10 -37.61
C LEU A 16 13.78 10.13 -36.64
N ILE A 17 14.23 11.26 -37.16
CA ILE A 17 14.78 12.38 -36.37
C ILE A 17 13.77 13.52 -36.40
N ILE A 18 13.20 13.86 -35.25
CA ILE A 18 12.19 14.91 -35.11
C ILE A 18 12.68 15.95 -34.10
N ARG A 19 12.54 17.23 -34.45
CA ARG A 19 12.69 18.33 -33.49
C ARG A 19 11.36 18.58 -32.80
N VAL A 20 11.38 18.60 -31.48
CA VAL A 20 10.20 18.87 -30.64
C VAL A 20 10.46 20.10 -29.77
N ASN A 21 9.39 20.78 -29.36
CA ASN A 21 9.49 21.86 -28.38
C ASN A 21 9.68 21.31 -26.96
N ASP A 22 10.07 22.16 -26.02
CA ASP A 22 10.35 21.76 -24.63
C ASP A 22 9.12 21.17 -23.93
N SER A 23 7.93 21.71 -24.21
CA SER A 23 6.68 21.22 -23.59
C SER A 23 6.35 19.79 -24.02
N LEU A 24 6.56 19.44 -25.30
CA LEU A 24 6.37 18.10 -25.81
C LEU A 24 7.48 17.17 -25.32
N HIS A 25 8.72 17.63 -25.26
CA HIS A 25 9.83 16.86 -24.70
C HIS A 25 9.58 16.48 -23.24
N GLN A 26 9.08 17.41 -22.41
CA GLN A 26 8.71 17.12 -21.03
C GLN A 26 7.55 16.14 -20.93
N LYS A 27 6.51 16.27 -21.77
CA LYS A 27 5.38 15.32 -21.81
C LYS A 27 5.86 13.90 -22.14
N LEU A 28 6.74 13.76 -23.13
CA LEU A 28 7.30 12.46 -23.52
C LEU A 28 8.15 11.84 -22.40
N ASN A 29 8.93 12.65 -21.67
CA ASN A 29 9.69 12.18 -20.53
C ASN A 29 8.81 11.71 -19.37
N LYS A 30 7.70 12.41 -19.10
CA LYS A 30 6.71 11.96 -18.10
C LYS A 30 6.11 10.60 -18.49
N LEU A 31 5.68 10.47 -19.75
CA LEU A 31 5.15 9.20 -20.26
C LEU A 31 6.19 8.08 -20.21
N LEU A 32 7.47 8.37 -20.49
CA LEU A 32 8.54 7.39 -20.36
C LEU A 32 8.70 6.91 -18.90
N ALA A 33 8.70 7.83 -17.95
CA ALA A 33 8.86 7.50 -16.52
C ALA A 33 7.68 6.67 -15.99
N GLU A 34 6.49 6.87 -16.54
CA GLU A 34 5.27 6.21 -16.10
C GLU A 34 4.93 4.95 -16.90
N SER A 35 5.68 4.58 -17.96
CA SER A 35 5.30 3.48 -18.86
C SER A 35 6.32 2.37 -19.00
N ASP A 36 5.91 1.27 -19.62
CA ASP A 36 6.77 0.13 -20.00
C ASP A 36 7.67 0.40 -21.23
N CYS A 37 8.01 1.66 -21.50
CA CYS A 37 8.86 2.02 -22.63
C CYS A 37 10.30 2.20 -22.17
N GLN A 38 11.27 1.80 -22.99
CA GLN A 38 12.69 1.91 -22.66
C GLN A 38 13.32 3.21 -23.18
N SER A 39 12.65 3.91 -24.09
CA SER A 39 13.15 5.16 -24.67
C SER A 39 12.03 6.09 -25.13
N ILE A 40 12.34 7.38 -25.23
CA ILE A 40 11.44 8.41 -25.80
C ILE A 40 11.05 8.03 -27.25
N ALA A 41 11.98 7.47 -28.02
CA ALA A 41 11.71 7.03 -29.39
C ALA A 41 10.70 5.88 -29.43
N GLU A 42 10.72 4.98 -28.44
CA GLU A 42 9.72 3.92 -28.31
C GLU A 42 8.34 4.48 -27.94
N VAL A 43 8.27 5.44 -27.02
CA VAL A 43 7.04 6.16 -26.67
C VAL A 43 6.47 6.84 -27.92
N ALA A 44 7.29 7.63 -28.62
CA ALA A 44 6.89 8.35 -29.83
C ALA A 44 6.42 7.39 -30.92
N ARG A 45 7.13 6.27 -31.13
CA ARG A 45 6.72 5.23 -32.08
C ARG A 45 5.37 4.63 -31.71
N LYS A 46 5.14 4.25 -30.44
CA LYS A 46 3.84 3.71 -29.99
C LYS A 46 2.71 4.72 -30.18
N ILE A 47 2.96 6.02 -29.95
CA ILE A 47 2.00 7.09 -30.24
C ILE A 47 1.70 7.16 -31.75
N LEU A 48 2.72 7.18 -32.59
CA LEU A 48 2.58 7.27 -34.05
C LEU A 48 1.87 6.05 -34.65
N THR A 49 2.10 4.85 -34.10
CA THR A 49 1.44 3.61 -34.54
C THR A 49 0.11 3.35 -33.83
N SER A 50 -0.38 4.29 -33.02
CA SER A 50 -1.59 4.14 -32.20
C SER A 50 -1.61 2.87 -31.34
N GLN A 51 -0.42 2.41 -30.92
CA GLN A 51 -0.26 1.28 -30.04
C GLN A 51 -0.50 1.70 -28.58
N LYS A 52 -1.05 0.77 -27.79
CA LYS A 52 -1.30 1.00 -26.36
C LYS A 52 0.02 1.19 -25.62
N ILE A 53 0.10 2.27 -24.84
CA ILE A 53 1.17 2.50 -23.87
C ILE A 53 0.60 2.11 -22.51
N ASN A 54 1.16 1.06 -21.91
CA ASN A 54 0.80 0.67 -20.56
C ASN A 54 1.55 1.59 -19.60
N CYS A 55 0.80 2.48 -18.94
CA CYS A 55 1.32 3.31 -17.87
C CYS A 55 1.08 2.64 -16.51
N PHE A 56 2.12 2.52 -15.71
CA PHE A 56 2.08 2.02 -14.34
C PHE A 56 1.87 3.20 -13.38
N TYR A 57 0.62 3.44 -13.02
CA TYR A 57 0.31 4.34 -11.92
C TYR A 57 0.43 3.57 -10.61
N LYS A 58 1.40 3.96 -9.76
CA LYS A 58 1.47 3.45 -8.40
C LYS A 58 0.47 4.21 -7.54
N ASP A 59 -0.68 3.60 -7.27
CA ASP A 59 -1.64 4.16 -6.34
C ASP A 59 -1.06 4.10 -4.91
N SER A 60 -0.62 5.25 -4.41
CA SER A 60 -0.08 5.41 -3.06
C SER A 60 -1.16 5.77 -2.03
N SER A 61 -2.42 5.93 -2.45
CA SER A 61 -3.52 6.36 -1.58
C SER A 61 -3.79 5.38 -0.43
N MET A 62 -3.45 4.10 -0.63
CA MET A 62 -3.64 3.04 0.37
C MET A 62 -2.45 2.88 1.34
N ASN A 63 -1.31 3.53 1.08
CA ASN A 63 -0.12 3.35 1.91
C ASN A 63 -0.31 3.91 3.32
N ALA A 64 -0.82 5.14 3.46
CA ALA A 64 -0.99 5.78 4.76
C ALA A 64 -2.03 5.07 5.66
N PRO A 65 -3.24 4.69 5.18
CA PRO A 65 -4.16 3.91 5.98
C PRO A 65 -3.60 2.53 6.39
N MET A 66 -2.83 1.88 5.51
CA MET A 66 -2.21 0.59 5.79
C MET A 66 -1.15 0.69 6.90
N GLU A 67 -0.37 1.78 6.90
CA GLU A 67 0.61 2.07 7.93
C GLU A 67 -0.05 2.31 9.31
N GLU A 68 -1.13 3.10 9.36
CA GLU A 68 -1.90 3.30 10.60
C GLU A 68 -2.48 1.99 11.14
N MET A 69 -3.05 1.13 10.28
CA MET A 69 -3.55 -0.18 10.69
C MET A 69 -2.43 -1.10 11.23
N ALA A 70 -1.25 -1.06 10.62
CA ALA A 70 -0.10 -1.84 11.09
C ALA A 70 0.36 -1.40 12.50
N LEU A 71 0.33 -0.10 12.79
CA LEU A 71 0.61 0.44 14.11
C LEU A 71 -0.42 -0.01 15.15
N ILE A 72 -1.72 0.14 14.86
CA ILE A 72 -2.80 -0.31 15.75
C ILE A 72 -2.68 -1.80 16.07
N ARG A 73 -2.38 -2.63 15.05
CA ARG A 73 -2.15 -4.07 15.25
C ARG A 73 -1.00 -4.35 16.22
N LYS A 74 0.09 -3.59 16.14
CA LYS A 74 1.26 -3.74 17.03
C LYS A 74 0.88 -3.38 18.47
N GLU A 75 0.12 -2.31 18.66
CA GLU A 75 -0.34 -1.87 19.98
C GLU A 75 -1.32 -2.88 20.59
N LEU A 76 -2.30 -3.37 19.84
CA LEU A 76 -3.24 -4.41 20.30
C LEU A 76 -2.51 -5.69 20.71
N LYS A 77 -1.48 -6.10 19.94
CA LYS A 77 -0.64 -7.25 20.29
C LYS A 77 0.07 -7.04 21.64
N ALA A 78 0.63 -5.84 21.87
CA ALA A 78 1.28 -5.52 23.14
C ALA A 78 0.30 -5.52 24.32
N ILE A 79 -0.91 -4.97 24.13
CA ILE A 79 -1.97 -5.01 25.15
C ILE A 79 -2.37 -6.45 25.46
N GLY A 80 -2.57 -7.29 24.43
CA GLY A 80 -2.92 -8.70 24.62
C GLY A 80 -1.85 -9.49 25.39
N VAL A 81 -0.56 -9.22 25.13
CA VAL A 81 0.54 -9.81 25.92
C VAL A 81 0.45 -9.39 27.39
N ASN A 82 0.19 -8.11 27.65
CA ASN A 82 0.05 -7.59 29.02
C ASN A 82 -1.16 -8.19 29.74
N ILE A 83 -2.32 -8.32 29.07
CA ILE A 83 -3.51 -8.98 29.63
C ILE A 83 -3.18 -10.42 30.00
N ASN A 84 -2.55 -11.18 29.10
CA ASN A 84 -2.15 -12.56 29.37
C ASN A 84 -1.21 -12.66 30.58
N GLN A 85 -0.31 -11.70 30.74
CA GLN A 85 0.58 -11.63 31.89
C GLN A 85 -0.18 -11.33 33.20
N GLN A 86 -1.12 -10.38 33.19
CA GLN A 86 -1.97 -10.10 34.34
C GLN A 86 -2.83 -11.30 34.73
N THR A 87 -3.40 -12.02 33.77
CA THR A 87 -4.14 -13.26 34.02
C THR A 87 -3.27 -14.34 34.67
N ARG A 88 -2.00 -14.48 34.23
CA ARG A 88 -1.05 -15.40 34.85
C ARG A 88 -0.74 -15.02 36.30
N TYR A 89 -0.53 -13.74 36.58
CA TYR A 89 -0.31 -13.26 37.95
C TYR A 89 -1.54 -13.48 38.84
N PHE A 90 -2.73 -13.12 38.36
CA PHE A 90 -4.00 -13.37 39.05
C PHE A 90 -4.15 -14.84 39.46
N ASN A 91 -3.86 -15.78 38.55
CA ASN A 91 -3.95 -17.21 38.82
C ASN A 91 -2.89 -17.72 39.80
N ALA A 92 -1.74 -17.04 39.91
CA ALA A 92 -0.65 -17.39 40.80
C ALA A 92 -0.81 -16.79 42.22
N CYS A 93 -1.64 -15.77 42.38
CA CYS A 93 -1.88 -15.10 43.66
C CYS A 93 -2.62 -16.01 44.67
N LYS A 94 -2.16 -15.99 45.91
CA LYS A 94 -2.72 -16.80 47.00
C LYS A 94 -3.73 -16.04 47.86
N THR A 95 -3.71 -14.71 47.81
CA THR A 95 -4.59 -13.84 48.60
C THR A 95 -5.59 -13.08 47.73
N ASP A 96 -6.77 -12.81 48.28
CA ASP A 96 -7.85 -12.12 47.56
C ASP A 96 -7.53 -10.65 47.26
N ALA A 97 -6.70 -10.01 48.09
CA ALA A 97 -6.24 -8.65 47.85
C ALA A 97 -5.36 -8.53 46.59
N GLU A 98 -4.42 -9.45 46.39
CA GLU A 98 -3.56 -9.51 45.20
C GLU A 98 -4.38 -9.83 43.94
N LYS A 99 -5.33 -10.77 44.05
CA LYS A 99 -6.27 -11.08 42.96
C LYS A 99 -7.09 -9.86 42.54
N LYS A 100 -7.61 -9.10 43.51
CA LYS A 100 -8.38 -7.88 43.22
C LYS A 100 -7.52 -6.84 42.50
N PHE A 101 -6.29 -6.64 42.94
CA PHE A 101 -5.34 -5.73 42.28
C PHE A 101 -5.10 -6.10 40.80
N HIS A 102 -4.84 -7.37 40.48
CA HIS A 102 -4.63 -7.82 39.10
C HIS A 102 -5.91 -7.75 38.25
N SER A 103 -7.09 -7.97 38.85
CA SER A 103 -8.38 -7.78 38.18
C SER A 103 -8.61 -6.32 37.79
N ASP A 104 -8.34 -5.39 38.70
CA ASP A 104 -8.48 -3.95 38.45
C ASP A 104 -7.50 -3.47 37.35
N GLN A 105 -6.26 -3.96 37.36
CA GLN A 105 -5.30 -3.68 36.28
C GLN A 105 -5.75 -4.22 34.92
N THR A 106 -6.37 -5.41 34.92
CA THR A 106 -6.88 -6.02 33.69
C THR A 106 -8.03 -5.20 33.10
N LEU A 107 -8.91 -4.65 33.95
CA LEU A 107 -10.01 -3.77 33.53
C LEU A 107 -9.47 -2.52 32.81
N VAL A 108 -8.40 -1.91 33.33
CA VAL A 108 -7.74 -0.75 32.69
C VAL A 108 -7.10 -1.11 31.34
N LEU A 109 -6.64 -2.35 31.15
CA LEU A 109 -6.14 -2.80 29.86
C LEU A 109 -7.28 -3.00 28.86
N PHE A 110 -8.43 -3.51 29.29
CA PHE A 110 -9.61 -3.66 28.44
C PHE A 110 -10.16 -2.34 27.92
N THR A 111 -10.24 -1.29 28.75
CA THR A 111 -10.67 0.04 28.29
C THR A 111 -9.71 0.62 27.24
N LYS A 112 -8.41 0.32 27.33
CA LYS A 112 -7.43 0.69 26.28
C LYS A 112 -7.63 -0.08 24.98
N VAL A 113 -8.05 -1.35 25.05
CA VAL A 113 -8.40 -2.12 23.84
C VAL A 113 -9.61 -1.51 23.16
N GLU A 114 -10.65 -1.15 23.92
CA GLU A 114 -11.89 -0.58 23.39
C GLU A 114 -11.62 0.66 22.53
N GLY A 115 -10.88 1.65 23.05
CA GLY A 115 -10.53 2.84 22.26
C GLY A 115 -9.68 2.55 21.01
N LYS A 116 -8.83 1.50 21.03
CA LYS A 116 -8.07 1.08 19.84
C LYS A 116 -8.95 0.37 18.81
N VAL A 117 -9.95 -0.38 19.26
CA VAL A 117 -10.94 -1.05 18.40
C VAL A 117 -11.86 -0.03 17.75
N GLU A 118 -12.32 1.00 18.47
CA GLU A 118 -13.09 2.11 17.90
C GLU A 118 -12.29 2.82 16.79
N ARG A 119 -11.03 3.16 17.06
CA ARG A 119 -10.15 3.78 16.05
C ARG A 119 -9.93 2.89 14.83
N LEU A 120 -9.82 1.57 15.03
CA LEU A 120 -9.71 0.62 13.94
C LEU A 120 -10.98 0.61 13.08
N PHE A 121 -12.16 0.61 13.70
CA PHE A 121 -13.44 0.68 12.98
C PHE A 121 -13.57 1.98 12.17
N GLU A 122 -13.16 3.13 12.71
CA GLU A 122 -13.15 4.39 11.95
C GLU A 122 -12.29 4.30 10.67
N LEU A 123 -11.11 3.69 10.78
CA LEU A 123 -10.20 3.53 9.64
C LEU A 123 -10.76 2.55 8.60
N ILE A 124 -11.36 1.45 9.05
CA ILE A 124 -12.03 0.48 8.17
C ILE A 124 -13.20 1.15 7.45
N SER A 125 -14.02 1.94 8.13
CA SER A 125 -15.13 2.65 7.49
C SER A 125 -14.65 3.66 6.45
N LYS A 126 -13.61 4.46 6.74
CA LYS A 126 -13.01 5.39 5.76
C LYS A 126 -12.42 4.68 4.54
N LEU A 127 -11.82 3.51 4.74
CA LEU A 127 -11.31 2.68 3.65
C LEU A 127 -12.45 2.09 2.82
N ALA A 128 -13.50 1.60 3.48
CA ALA A 128 -14.69 1.06 2.82
C ALA A 128 -15.39 2.14 1.97
N GLU A 129 -15.53 3.37 2.47
CA GLU A 129 -16.07 4.50 1.71
C GLU A 129 -15.28 4.77 0.43
N ARG A 130 -13.94 4.80 0.52
CA ARG A 130 -13.08 5.00 -0.67
C ARG A 130 -13.14 3.85 -1.67
N TRP A 131 -13.30 2.62 -1.19
CA TRP A 131 -13.38 1.43 -2.06
C TRP A 131 -14.77 1.19 -2.66
N LEU A 132 -15.84 1.65 -2.00
CA LEU A 132 -17.23 1.50 -2.46
C LEU A 132 -17.73 2.68 -3.30
N GLN A 133 -16.94 3.75 -3.43
CA GLN A 133 -17.20 4.83 -4.38
C GLN A 133 -17.11 4.27 -5.81
N LYS A 134 -18.27 3.92 -6.36
CA LYS A 134 -18.50 3.70 -7.80
C LYS A 134 -18.42 5.01 -8.58
#